data_AF-A0A7K3J1B2-F1
#
_entry.id   AF-A0A7K3J1B2-F1
#
_cell.length_a   1.000
_cell.length_b   1.000
_cell.length_c   1.000
_cell.angle_alpha   90.00
_cell.angle_beta   90.00
_cell.angle_gamma   90.00
#
_symmetry.space_group_name_H-M   'P 1'
#
loop_
_entity.id
_entity.type
_entity.pdbx_description
1 polymer ?
#
loop_
_entity_poly.entity_id
_entity_poly.type
_entity_poly.pdbx_seq_one_letter_code
_entity_poly.pdbx_strand_id
1 'polypeptide(L)'
;MISKRGFASDNNAGVHPEILRELARVNSGHVIGYGSDIYTEEAKRFFKEKLGTDTETYFVFTGTAANVLGISGVTRSWNSIITAATAHLQQDECGA
;
A
#
# COMPACT_ATOMS: atom_id res chain seq x y z
N MET A 1 -9.58 -24.83 8.91
CA MET A 1 -10.89 -24.76 8.25
C MET A 1 -10.77 -23.81 7.07
N ILE A 2 -11.06 -24.24 5.84
CA ILE A 2 -11.22 -23.30 4.72
C ILE A 2 -12.59 -22.65 4.89
N SER A 3 -12.63 -21.39 5.28
CA SER A 3 -13.88 -20.64 5.42
C SER A 3 -14.43 -20.34 4.02
N LYS A 4 -15.65 -20.82 3.72
CA LYS A 4 -16.42 -20.32 2.57
C LYS A 4 -16.80 -18.87 2.89
N ARG A 5 -16.25 -17.90 2.13
CA ARG A 5 -16.57 -16.45 2.11
C ARG A 5 -17.37 -15.97 3.34
N GLY A 6 -16.69 -15.39 4.32
CA GLY A 6 -17.31 -14.79 5.51
C GLY A 6 -17.57 -13.28 5.36
N PHE A 7 -18.35 -12.71 6.28
CA PHE A 7 -18.66 -11.27 6.36
C PHE A 7 -17.83 -10.54 7.44
N ALA A 8 -16.75 -11.15 7.94
CA ALA A 8 -15.95 -10.60 9.02
C ALA A 8 -15.01 -9.47 8.54
N SER A 9 -14.25 -9.74 7.49
CA SER A 9 -13.38 -8.74 6.84
C SER A 9 -13.02 -9.20 5.43
N ASP A 10 -12.85 -8.23 4.55
CA ASP A 10 -12.37 -8.38 3.18
C ASP A 10 -10.87 -8.75 3.10
N ASN A 11 -10.07 -8.47 4.13
CA ASN A 11 -8.66 -8.91 4.21
C ASN A 11 -8.48 -10.44 4.28
N ASN A 12 -9.58 -11.17 4.50
CA ASN A 12 -9.61 -12.63 4.43
C ASN A 12 -9.71 -13.15 2.99
N ALA A 13 -9.97 -12.29 2.02
CA ALA A 13 -10.03 -12.67 0.61
C ALA A 13 -8.63 -13.02 0.10
N GLY A 14 -8.56 -14.05 -0.75
CA GLY A 14 -7.33 -14.38 -1.47
C GLY A 14 -7.01 -13.36 -2.57
N VAL A 15 -5.80 -13.49 -3.12
CA VAL A 15 -5.32 -12.64 -4.23
C VAL A 15 -6.18 -12.85 -5.48
N HIS A 16 -6.55 -11.76 -6.16
CA HIS A 16 -7.32 -11.83 -7.40
C HIS A 16 -6.56 -12.64 -8.49
N PRO A 17 -7.22 -13.52 -9.26
CA PRO A 17 -6.53 -14.38 -10.24
C PRO A 17 -5.69 -13.63 -11.28
N GLU A 18 -6.10 -12.42 -11.67
CA GLU A 18 -5.34 -11.60 -12.62
C GLU A 18 -4.01 -11.12 -12.06
N ILE A 19 -3.98 -10.78 -10.76
CA ILE A 19 -2.75 -10.40 -10.07
C ILE A 19 -1.79 -11.60 -10.04
N LEU A 20 -2.30 -12.81 -9.74
CA LEU A 20 -1.47 -14.02 -9.76
C LEU A 20 -0.92 -14.34 -11.17
N ARG A 21 -1.73 -14.13 -12.22
CA ARG A 21 -1.28 -14.29 -13.60
C ARG A 21 -0.18 -13.30 -13.95
N GLU A 22 -0.32 -12.04 -13.56
CA GLU A 22 0.71 -11.03 -13.81
C GLU A 22 1.99 -11.31 -13.03
N LEU A 23 1.89 -11.69 -11.75
CA LEU A 23 3.05 -12.12 -10.96
C LEU A 23 3.79 -13.28 -11.64
N ALA A 24 3.07 -14.29 -12.15
CA ALA A 24 3.69 -15.38 -12.89
C ALA A 24 4.36 -14.92 -14.19
N ARG A 25 3.74 -13.97 -14.92
CA ARG A 25 4.29 -13.41 -16.16
C ARG A 25 5.59 -12.64 -15.92
N VAL A 26 5.65 -11.81 -14.87
CA VAL A 26 6.82 -10.97 -14.57
C VAL A 26 7.93 -11.73 -13.83
N ASN A 27 7.67 -12.95 -13.36
CA ASN A 27 8.65 -13.80 -12.68
C ASN A 27 9.65 -14.48 -13.63
N SER A 28 10.07 -13.80 -14.69
CA SER A 28 11.05 -14.29 -15.66
C SER A 28 12.14 -13.23 -15.91
N GLY A 29 13.39 -13.68 -16.02
CA GLY A 29 14.53 -12.79 -16.15
C GLY A 29 14.94 -12.13 -14.82
N HIS A 30 15.64 -11.00 -14.92
CA HIS A 30 16.16 -10.26 -13.78
C HIS A 30 15.90 -8.76 -13.93
N VAL A 31 15.58 -8.10 -12.82
CA VAL A 31 15.39 -6.66 -12.72
C VAL A 31 16.14 -6.11 -11.51
N ILE A 32 16.42 -4.82 -11.50
CA ILE A 32 17.09 -4.14 -10.38
C ILE A 32 16.13 -4.06 -9.19
N GLY A 33 16.62 -4.35 -8.00
CA GLY A 33 15.82 -4.26 -6.77
C GLY A 33 15.53 -2.82 -6.33
N TYR A 34 14.83 -2.70 -5.19
CA TYR A 34 14.58 -1.44 -4.49
C TYR A 34 13.86 -0.37 -5.35
N GLY A 35 12.96 -0.82 -6.23
CA GLY A 35 12.07 0.07 -6.99
C GLY A 35 12.71 0.76 -8.20
N SER A 36 13.89 0.30 -8.62
CA SER A 36 14.56 0.75 -9.85
C SER A 36 14.29 -0.20 -11.04
N ASP A 37 13.17 -0.91 -11.01
CA ASP A 37 12.73 -1.82 -12.06
C ASP A 37 11.63 -1.21 -12.94
N ILE A 38 11.41 -1.84 -14.09
CA ILE A 38 10.43 -1.40 -15.10
C ILE A 38 8.99 -1.42 -14.60
N TYR A 39 8.62 -2.34 -13.70
CA TYR A 39 7.25 -2.50 -13.22
C TYR A 39 6.92 -1.39 -12.23
N THR A 40 7.87 -1.06 -11.36
CA THR A 40 7.77 0.08 -10.44
C THR A 40 7.62 1.40 -11.21
N GLU A 41 8.40 1.62 -12.26
CA GLU A 41 8.31 2.83 -13.08
C GLU A 41 6.98 2.93 -13.86
N GLU A 42 6.50 1.80 -14.39
CA GLU A 42 5.19 1.75 -15.03
C GLU A 42 4.05 2.09 -14.05
N ALA A 43 4.10 1.54 -12.84
CA ALA A 43 3.11 1.84 -11.81
C ALA A 43 3.15 3.31 -11.37
N LYS A 44 4.34 3.90 -11.17
CA LYS A 44 4.51 5.34 -10.88
C LYS A 44 3.90 6.21 -11.98
N ARG A 45 4.14 5.87 -13.25
CA ARG A 45 3.55 6.58 -14.40
C ARG A 45 2.03 6.50 -14.38
N PHE A 46 1.47 5.33 -14.08
CA PHE A 46 0.03 5.16 -13.96
C PHE A 46 -0.56 6.05 -12.85
N PHE A 47 0.07 6.11 -11.67
CA PHE A 47 -0.38 7.01 -10.60
C PHE A 47 -0.31 8.48 -11.00
N LYS A 48 0.78 8.92 -11.66
CA LYS A 48 0.88 10.29 -12.18
C LYS A 48 -0.21 10.61 -13.21
N GLU A 49 -0.57 9.67 -14.07
CA GLU A 49 -1.68 9.83 -15.02
C GLU A 49 -3.04 10.00 -14.32
N LYS A 50 -3.28 9.24 -13.24
CA LYS A 50 -4.58 9.26 -12.53
C LYS A 50 -4.70 10.36 -11.48
N LEU A 51 -3.61 10.73 -10.82
CA LEU A 51 -3.59 11.61 -9.66
C LEU A 51 -2.91 12.97 -9.93
N GLY A 52 -2.24 13.12 -11.08
CA GLY A 52 -1.56 14.35 -11.48
C GLY A 52 -0.04 14.20 -11.53
N THR A 53 0.62 15.01 -12.38
CA THR A 53 2.05 14.90 -12.71
C THR A 53 2.98 15.05 -11.51
N ASP A 54 2.55 15.82 -10.51
CA ASP A 54 3.32 16.11 -9.29
C ASP A 54 3.23 14.98 -8.25
N THR A 55 2.49 13.90 -8.55
CA THR A 55 2.36 12.74 -7.67
C THR A 55 3.69 11.98 -7.58
N GLU A 56 4.16 11.75 -6.37
CA GLU A 56 5.23 10.80 -6.06
C GLU A 56 4.66 9.55 -5.40
N THR A 57 5.16 8.37 -5.79
CA THR A 57 4.63 7.07 -5.32
C THR A 57 5.71 6.25 -4.65
N TYR A 58 5.38 5.77 -3.45
CA TYR A 58 6.24 4.90 -2.65
C TYR A 58 5.45 3.64 -2.28
N PHE A 59 6.01 2.46 -2.57
CA PHE A 59 5.35 1.18 -2.33
C PHE A 59 5.76 0.61 -0.98
N VAL A 60 4.77 0.24 -0.17
CA VAL A 60 4.94 -0.34 1.17
C VAL A 60 4.03 -1.55 1.32
N PHE A 61 4.32 -2.42 2.28
CA PHE A 61 3.64 -3.71 2.39
C PHE A 61 2.23 -3.65 2.98
N THR A 62 1.94 -2.69 3.84
CA THR A 62 0.67 -2.64 4.60
C THR A 62 0.12 -1.21 4.68
N GLY A 63 -1.19 -1.10 4.93
CA GLY A 63 -1.84 0.18 5.18
C GLY A 63 -1.25 0.90 6.39
N THR A 64 -0.94 0.17 7.46
CA THR A 64 -0.28 0.72 8.66
C THR A 64 1.08 1.33 8.35
N ALA A 65 1.92 0.66 7.56
CA ALA A 65 3.20 1.22 7.16
C ALA A 65 3.02 2.51 6.34
N ALA A 66 2.02 2.54 5.45
CA ALA A 66 1.72 3.74 4.66
C ALA A 66 1.30 4.92 5.55
N ASN A 67 0.41 4.69 6.52
CA ASN A 67 -0.03 5.72 7.47
C ASN A 67 1.14 6.26 8.30
N VAL A 68 1.88 5.37 8.98
CA VAL A 68 3.02 5.75 9.83
C VAL A 68 4.06 6.55 9.05
N LEU A 69 4.45 6.08 7.85
CA LEU A 69 5.46 6.76 7.03
C LEU A 69 4.97 8.10 6.48
N GLY A 70 3.73 8.16 6.00
CA GLY A 70 3.14 9.40 5.47
C GLY A 70 3.09 10.49 6.54
N ILE A 71 2.66 10.13 7.75
CA ILE A 71 2.54 11.04 8.89
C ILE A 71 3.91 11.46 9.41
N SER A 72 4.83 10.50 9.60
CA SER A 72 6.19 10.80 10.03
C SER A 72 6.93 11.71 9.05
N GLY A 73 6.59 11.65 7.76
CA GLY A 73 7.14 12.52 6.72
C GLY A 73 6.70 13.99 6.83
N VAL A 74 5.57 14.28 7.47
CA VAL A 74 4.99 15.64 7.57
C VAL A 74 4.89 16.17 9.00
N THR A 75 5.36 15.41 9.99
CA THR A 75 5.30 15.78 11.41
C THR A 75 6.68 15.73 12.07
N ARG A 76 6.80 16.42 13.21
CA ARG A 76 7.87 16.24 14.19
C ARG A 76 7.35 15.43 15.36
N SER A 77 8.25 14.85 16.15
CA SER A 77 7.90 14.01 17.31
C SER A 77 7.08 14.73 18.39
N TRP A 78 7.06 16.07 18.39
CA TRP A 78 6.25 16.90 19.30
C TRP A 78 4.98 17.47 18.66
N ASN A 79 4.68 17.13 17.41
CA ASN A 79 3.42 17.51 16.80
C ASN A 79 2.30 16.54 17.20
N SER A 80 1.06 17.01 17.11
CA SER A 80 -0.13 16.19 17.32
C SER A 80 -0.90 16.04 16.02
N ILE A 81 -1.55 14.90 15.84
CA ILE A 81 -2.41 14.60 14.68
C ILE A 81 -3.85 14.60 15.17
N ILE A 82 -4.72 15.30 14.47
CA ILE A 82 -6.16 15.31 14.75
C ILE A 82 -6.81 14.28 13.84
N THR A 83 -7.48 13.29 14.43
CA THR A 83 -8.23 12.26 13.69
C THR A 83 -9.64 12.12 14.25
N ALA A 84 -10.52 11.47 13.48
CA ALA A 84 -11.77 10.97 14.04
C ALA A 84 -11.47 9.92 15.12
N ALA A 85 -12.35 9.81 16.12
CA ALA A 85 -12.22 8.79 17.18
C ALA A 85 -12.24 7.36 16.61
N THR A 86 -12.88 7.15 15.47
CA THR A 86 -13.02 5.85 14.79
C THR A 86 -11.96 5.61 13.70
N ALA A 87 -10.95 6.48 13.57
CA ALA A 87 -9.93 6.31 12.55
C ALA A 87 -9.12 5.02 12.81
N HIS A 88 -8.82 4.25 11.76
CA HIS A 88 -8.01 3.02 11.85
C HIS A 88 -6.65 3.29 12.49
N LEU A 89 -6.02 4.41 12.09
CA LEU A 89 -4.82 4.97 12.69
C LEU A 89 -4.89 5.01 14.23
N GLN A 90 -6.01 5.51 14.77
CA GLN A 90 -6.21 5.67 16.22
C GLN A 90 -6.59 4.36 16.93
N GLN A 91 -7.45 3.54 16.31
CA GLN A 91 -8.02 2.35 16.97
C GLN A 91 -7.15 1.10 16.81
N ASP A 92 -6.59 0.90 15.62
CA ASP A 92 -6.02 -0.38 15.18
C ASP A 92 -4.51 -0.27 14.85
N GLU A 93 -3.94 0.93 14.93
CA GLU A 93 -2.53 1.20 14.59
C GLU A 93 -1.77 1.96 15.69
N CYS A 94 -2.27 1.94 16.93
CA CYS A 94 -1.61 2.54 18.10
C CYS A 94 -1.35 4.06 18.00
N GLY A 95 -2.17 4.80 17.24
CA GLY A 95 -1.96 6.23 17.04
C GLY A 95 -0.84 6.57 16.04
N ALA A 96 -0.56 5.63 15.13
CA ALA A 96 0.43 5.69 14.04
C ALA A 96 0.66 7.09 13.44
#